data_AF-A0A1E5A0R3-F1
#
_entry.id   AF-A0A1E5A0R3-F1
#
_cell.length_a   1.000
_cell.length_b   1.000
_cell.length_c   1.000
_cell.angle_alpha   90.00
_cell.angle_beta   90.00
_cell.angle_gamma   90.00
#
_symmetry.space_group_name_H-M   'P 1'
#
loop_
_entity.id
_entity.type
_entity.pdbx_description
1 polymer ?
#
loop_
_entity_poly.entity_id
_entity_poly.type
_entity_poly.pdbx_seq_one_letter_code
_entity_poly.pdbx_strand_id
1 'polypeptide(L)'
;MGVFSVAARLLGRLCFTLTIATMPLSNASAILQATPLVVAAGAVYVFGERVGWRRWCAILIGFFGVLLILRPGLSGFEPASIFAVLGTIGFAGRDLATKAAAPDLTNAQLGVYGFIMLQLAGAVALLYTGELEWLDQTVLLQVGAATLFGVIAYSALTGAMRLGEVSAVAPFRYTRLVFAMLLGIIIFGERPGAATLLGSVIIVGSGLYMGLRQQRVSS
;
A
#
# COMPACT_ATOMS: atom_id res chain seq x y z
N MET A 1 -3.31 3.25 -21.95
CA MET A 1 -3.21 3.15 -20.46
C MET A 1 -3.36 1.73 -19.90
N GLY A 2 -3.76 0.72 -20.68
CA GLY A 2 -3.98 -0.66 -20.19
C GLY A 2 -2.73 -1.37 -19.67
N VAL A 3 -1.63 -1.40 -20.43
CA VAL A 3 -0.43 -2.18 -20.08
C VAL A 3 0.26 -1.65 -18.80
N PHE A 4 0.39 -0.32 -18.67
CA PHE A 4 0.98 0.29 -17.47
C PHE A 4 0.14 0.01 -16.21
N SER A 5 -1.19 0.10 -16.32
CA SER A 5 -2.07 -0.15 -15.17
C SER A 5 -2.04 -1.61 -14.72
N VAL A 6 -1.95 -2.53 -15.68
CA VAL A 6 -1.78 -3.97 -15.46
C VAL A 6 -0.44 -4.25 -14.78
N ALA A 7 0.66 -3.73 -15.33
CA ALA A 7 2.00 -3.91 -14.78
C ALA A 7 2.11 -3.37 -13.34
N ALA A 8 1.59 -2.16 -13.08
CA ALA A 8 1.62 -1.57 -11.74
C ALA A 8 0.80 -2.38 -10.72
N ARG A 9 -0.38 -2.88 -11.13
CA ARG A 9 -1.22 -3.74 -10.28
C ARG A 9 -0.54 -5.06 -9.97
N LEU A 10 0.08 -5.69 -10.97
CA LEU A 10 0.77 -6.96 -10.81
C LEU A 10 2.01 -6.80 -9.92
N LEU A 11 2.83 -5.79 -10.20
CA LEU A 11 4.02 -5.44 -9.41
C LEU A 11 3.65 -5.18 -7.94
N GLY A 12 2.65 -4.33 -7.70
CA GLY A 12 2.21 -4.00 -6.35
C GLY A 12 1.79 -5.22 -5.54
N ARG A 13 1.03 -6.13 -6.15
CA ARG A 13 0.55 -7.36 -5.50
C ARG A 13 1.69 -8.35 -5.24
N LEU A 14 2.48 -8.66 -6.26
CA LEU A 14 3.62 -9.59 -6.14
C LEU A 14 4.59 -9.14 -5.06
N CYS A 15 5.07 -7.90 -5.17
CA CYS A 15 6.06 -7.39 -4.22
C CYS A 15 5.47 -7.24 -2.82
N PHE A 16 4.20 -6.89 -2.66
CA PHE A 16 3.59 -6.82 -1.33
C PHE A 16 3.40 -8.20 -0.69
N THR A 17 2.98 -9.21 -1.46
CA THR A 17 2.91 -10.59 -0.96
C THR A 17 4.28 -11.08 -0.50
N LEU A 18 5.33 -10.84 -1.29
CA LEU A 18 6.70 -11.15 -0.88
C LEU A 18 7.11 -10.36 0.36
N THR A 19 6.74 -9.09 0.45
CA THR A 19 7.03 -8.25 1.62
C THR A 19 6.46 -8.85 2.90
N ILE A 20 5.16 -9.16 2.93
CA ILE A 20 4.53 -9.71 4.15
C ILE A 20 5.00 -11.15 4.47
N ALA A 21 5.52 -11.88 3.48
CA ALA A 21 6.10 -13.20 3.70
C ALA A 21 7.54 -13.16 4.25
N THR A 22 8.27 -12.07 3.97
CA THR A 22 9.72 -11.96 4.27
C THR A 22 10.06 -10.86 5.27
N MET A 23 9.08 -10.07 5.70
CA MET A 23 9.27 -8.91 6.57
C MET A 23 8.15 -8.83 7.61
N PRO A 24 8.43 -8.38 8.84
CA PRO A 24 7.40 -8.12 9.84
C PRO A 24 6.25 -7.25 9.31
N LEU A 25 5.01 -7.61 9.66
CA LEU A 25 3.79 -6.93 9.24
C LEU A 25 3.81 -5.45 9.62
N SER A 26 4.36 -5.13 10.80
CA SER A 26 4.56 -3.75 11.27
C SER A 26 5.44 -2.93 10.33
N ASN A 27 6.58 -3.47 9.87
CA ASN A 27 7.48 -2.79 8.94
C ASN A 27 6.86 -2.67 7.55
N ALA A 28 6.28 -3.77 7.04
CA ALA A 28 5.60 -3.80 5.74
C ALA A 28 4.49 -2.74 5.65
N SER A 29 3.66 -2.67 6.70
CA SER A 29 2.56 -1.72 6.77
C SER A 29 3.04 -0.28 6.93
N ALA A 30 4.11 -0.05 7.69
CA ALA A 30 4.69 1.28 7.87
C ALA A 30 5.24 1.85 6.55
N ILE A 31 5.96 1.03 5.78
CA ILE A 31 6.48 1.44 4.46
C ILE A 31 5.32 1.67 3.48
N LEU A 32 4.32 0.79 3.46
CA LEU A 32 3.16 0.92 2.58
C LEU A 32 2.40 2.23 2.79
N GLN A 33 2.44 2.80 3.99
CA GLN A 33 1.80 4.09 4.30
C GLN A 33 2.43 5.28 3.58
N ALA A 34 3.61 5.11 2.97
CA ALA A 34 4.20 6.11 2.10
C ALA A 34 3.52 6.19 0.72
N THR A 35 2.64 5.24 0.35
CA THR A 35 1.92 5.22 -0.94
C THR A 35 1.34 6.59 -1.33
N PRO A 36 0.64 7.34 -0.46
CA PRO A 36 0.08 8.64 -0.83
C PRO A 36 1.15 9.68 -1.21
N LEU A 37 2.32 9.64 -0.58
CA LEU A 37 3.45 10.52 -0.90
C LEU A 37 4.02 10.17 -2.28
N VAL A 38 4.15 8.87 -2.57
CA VAL A 38 4.60 8.38 -3.88
C VAL A 38 3.60 8.72 -4.98
N VAL A 39 2.29 8.61 -4.70
CA VAL A 39 1.23 9.05 -5.62
C VAL A 39 1.34 10.54 -5.89
N ALA A 40 1.52 11.37 -4.85
CA ALA A 40 1.67 12.82 -5.02
C ALA A 40 2.90 13.19 -5.85
N ALA A 41 4.04 12.51 -5.63
CA ALA A 41 5.24 12.70 -6.44
C ALA A 41 5.02 12.24 -7.88
N GLY A 42 4.42 11.05 -8.08
CA GLY A 42 4.15 10.49 -9.41
C GLY A 42 3.13 11.31 -10.21
N ALA A 43 2.17 11.95 -9.57
CA ALA A 43 1.19 12.82 -10.23
C ALA A 43 1.83 14.03 -10.92
N VAL A 44 2.96 14.54 -10.40
CA VAL A 44 3.75 15.60 -11.05
C VAL A 44 4.23 15.13 -12.42
N TYR A 45 4.80 13.93 -12.48
CA TYR A 45 5.39 13.39 -13.71
C TYR A 45 4.33 12.87 -14.70
N VAL A 46 3.29 12.20 -14.20
CA VAL A 46 2.28 11.54 -15.05
C VAL A 46 1.23 12.53 -15.56
N PHE A 47 0.82 13.50 -14.73
CA PHE A 47 -0.27 14.43 -15.07
C PHE A 47 0.20 15.88 -15.25
N GLY A 48 1.48 16.18 -15.04
CA GLY A 48 1.99 17.55 -15.09
C GLY A 48 1.47 18.45 -13.96
N GLU A 49 1.00 17.86 -12.84
CA GLU A 49 0.49 18.64 -11.72
C GLU A 49 1.59 19.52 -11.10
N ARG A 50 1.29 20.81 -10.94
CA ARG A 50 2.20 21.75 -10.27
C ARG A 50 2.11 21.57 -8.75
N VAL A 51 3.20 21.08 -8.17
CA VAL A 51 3.30 20.82 -6.72
C VAL A 51 4.21 21.87 -6.09
N GLY A 52 3.65 22.68 -5.19
CA GLY A 52 4.40 23.71 -4.47
C GLY A 52 5.42 23.13 -3.48
N TRP A 53 6.43 23.95 -3.12
CA TRP A 53 7.57 23.55 -2.28
C TRP A 53 7.19 22.82 -0.99
N ARG A 54 6.10 23.22 -0.32
CA ARG A 54 5.66 22.59 0.94
C ARG A 54 5.22 21.14 0.75
N ARG A 55 4.61 20.80 -0.39
CA ARG A 55 4.25 19.41 -0.71
C ARG A 55 5.51 18.59 -1.00
N TRP A 56 6.50 19.17 -1.69
CA TRP A 56 7.81 18.55 -1.87
C TRP A 56 8.51 18.29 -0.53
N CYS A 57 8.48 19.24 0.40
CA CYS A 57 9.00 19.03 1.75
C CYS A 57 8.31 17.84 2.44
N ALA A 58 6.98 17.73 2.38
CA ALA A 58 6.26 16.59 2.95
C ALA A 58 6.65 15.25 2.31
N ILE A 59 6.80 15.22 0.97
CA ILE A 59 7.25 14.03 0.24
C ILE A 59 8.66 13.63 0.69
N LEU A 60 9.59 14.58 0.76
CA LEU A 60 10.99 14.32 1.16
C LEU A 60 11.10 13.87 2.62
N ILE A 61 10.36 14.50 3.53
CA ILE A 61 10.33 14.13 4.95
C ILE A 61 9.75 12.72 5.11
N GLY A 62 8.64 12.41 4.45
CA GLY A 62 8.08 11.07 4.51
C GLY A 62 8.98 10.01 3.86
N PHE A 63 9.69 10.35 2.78
CA PHE A 63 10.71 9.49 2.19
C PHE A 63 11.86 9.21 3.18
N PHE A 64 12.30 10.21 3.94
CA PHE A 64 13.26 10.00 5.02
C PHE A 64 12.71 9.03 6.08
N GLY A 65 11.42 9.12 6.40
CA GLY A 65 10.75 8.14 7.27
C GLY A 65 10.84 6.70 6.72
N VAL A 66 10.70 6.51 5.41
CA VAL A 66 10.90 5.19 4.76
C VAL A 66 12.35 4.74 4.89
N LEU A 67 13.33 5.60 4.60
CA LEU A 67 14.75 5.26 4.74
C LEU A 67 15.11 4.88 6.18
N LEU A 68 14.50 5.53 7.16
CA LEU A 68 14.72 5.25 8.58
C LEU A 68 14.24 3.84 8.95
N ILE A 69 13.14 3.37 8.36
CA ILE A 69 12.65 1.98 8.53
C ILE A 69 13.57 1.00 7.80
N LEU A 70 13.96 1.32 6.56
CA LEU A 70 14.81 0.46 5.73
C LEU A 70 16.24 0.32 6.25
N ARG A 71 16.74 1.32 7.00
CA ARG A 71 18.11 1.40 7.54
C ARG A 71 19.18 1.06 6.49
N PRO A 72 19.29 1.82 5.40
CA PRO A 72 20.30 1.55 4.37
C PRO A 72 21.72 1.74 4.95
N GLY A 73 22.51 0.66 5.06
CA GLY A 73 23.88 0.70 5.61
C GLY A 73 24.40 -0.64 6.14
N LEU A 74 25.73 -0.74 6.34
CA LEU A 74 26.45 -1.97 6.72
C LEU A 74 25.92 -2.57 8.04
N SER A 75 25.59 -3.87 7.97
CA SER A 75 24.98 -4.76 8.97
C SER A 75 23.47 -4.68 9.23
N GLY A 76 22.75 -3.67 8.73
CA GLY A 76 21.31 -3.47 9.04
C GLY A 76 20.34 -3.58 7.87
N PHE A 77 20.84 -3.58 6.63
CA PHE A 77 19.99 -3.63 5.44
C PHE A 77 19.54 -5.07 5.15
N GLU A 78 18.23 -5.27 5.10
CA GLU A 78 17.62 -6.55 4.72
C GLU A 78 17.13 -6.48 3.26
N PRO A 79 17.69 -7.28 2.33
CA PRO A 79 17.34 -7.22 0.90
C PRO A 79 15.84 -7.38 0.62
N ALA A 80 15.12 -8.12 1.47
CA ALA A 80 13.67 -8.29 1.39
C ALA A 80 12.90 -6.95 1.41
N SER A 81 13.46 -5.92 2.02
CA SER A 81 12.84 -4.59 2.12
C SER A 81 12.68 -3.89 0.77
N ILE A 82 13.42 -4.33 -0.27
CA ILE A 82 13.24 -3.86 -1.65
C ILE A 82 11.82 -4.18 -2.14
N PHE A 83 11.27 -5.34 -1.77
CA PHE A 83 9.90 -5.70 -2.14
C PHE A 83 8.89 -4.74 -1.52
N ALA A 84 9.13 -4.23 -0.30
CA ALA A 84 8.23 -3.25 0.33
C ALA A 84 8.17 -1.95 -0.48
N VAL A 85 9.33 -1.48 -0.94
CA VAL A 85 9.46 -0.26 -1.75
C VAL A 85 8.83 -0.47 -3.12
N LEU A 86 9.15 -1.56 -3.82
CA LEU A 86 8.56 -1.88 -5.13
C LEU A 86 7.05 -2.08 -5.04
N GLY A 87 6.57 -2.73 -3.98
CA GLY A 87 5.15 -2.89 -3.69
C GLY A 87 4.46 -1.54 -3.52
N THR A 88 5.06 -0.64 -2.74
CA THR A 88 4.56 0.73 -2.53
C THR A 88 4.49 1.52 -3.85
N ILE A 89 5.52 1.41 -4.70
CA ILE A 89 5.55 2.02 -6.04
C ILE A 89 4.46 1.41 -6.93
N GLY A 90 4.28 0.07 -6.93
CA GLY A 90 3.24 -0.60 -7.69
C GLY A 90 1.84 -0.18 -7.26
N PHE A 91 1.58 -0.07 -5.95
CA PHE A 91 0.32 0.47 -5.44
C PHE A 91 0.09 1.93 -5.82
N ALA A 92 1.13 2.77 -5.75
CA ALA A 92 1.03 4.15 -6.20
C ALA A 92 0.74 4.25 -7.71
N GLY A 93 1.41 3.43 -8.53
CA GLY A 93 1.16 3.33 -9.96
C GLY A 93 -0.26 2.85 -10.27
N ARG A 94 -0.79 1.90 -9.50
CA ARG A 94 -2.20 1.49 -9.58
C ARG A 94 -3.14 2.65 -9.24
N ASP A 95 -2.88 3.40 -8.18
CA ASP A 95 -3.70 4.54 -7.77
C ASP A 95 -3.70 5.62 -8.87
N LEU A 96 -2.53 5.94 -9.44
CA LEU A 96 -2.38 6.87 -10.56
C LEU A 96 -3.10 6.37 -11.82
N ALA A 97 -2.92 5.11 -12.19
CA ALA A 97 -3.60 4.52 -13.33
C ALA A 97 -5.12 4.46 -13.16
N THR A 98 -5.61 4.32 -11.93
CA THR A 98 -7.04 4.35 -11.61
C THR A 98 -7.59 5.76 -11.72
N LYS A 99 -6.84 6.78 -11.25
CA LYS A 99 -7.18 8.19 -11.44
C LYS A 99 -7.19 8.59 -12.93
N ALA A 100 -6.34 7.98 -13.74
CA ALA A 100 -6.24 8.24 -15.18
C ALA A 100 -7.27 7.45 -16.03
N ALA A 101 -7.98 6.49 -15.44
CA ALA A 101 -8.92 5.63 -16.15
C ALA A 101 -10.12 6.45 -16.65
N ALA A 102 -10.71 6.00 -17.76
CA ALA A 102 -11.83 6.68 -18.38
C ALA A 102 -13.08 6.66 -17.45
N PRO A 103 -13.90 7.73 -17.41
CA PRO A 103 -14.99 7.89 -16.44
C PRO A 103 -16.12 6.85 -16.55
N ASP A 104 -16.20 6.16 -17.68
CA ASP A 104 -17.16 5.12 -18.06
C ASP A 104 -16.86 3.75 -17.44
N LEU A 105 -15.65 3.55 -16.88
CA LEU A 105 -15.30 2.32 -16.18
C LEU A 105 -15.94 2.29 -14.78
N THR A 106 -16.79 1.29 -14.56
CA THR A 106 -17.40 1.05 -13.25
C THR A 106 -16.37 0.57 -12.21
N ASN A 107 -16.60 0.89 -10.94
CA ASN A 107 -15.80 0.37 -9.82
C ASN A 107 -15.76 -1.18 -9.79
N ALA A 108 -16.83 -1.82 -10.27
CA ALA A 108 -16.91 -3.28 -10.40
C ALA A 108 -15.90 -3.80 -11.43
N GLN A 109 -15.80 -3.17 -12.61
CA GLN A 109 -14.81 -3.55 -13.63
C GLN A 109 -13.38 -3.35 -13.13
N LEU A 110 -13.10 -2.24 -12.45
CA LEU A 110 -11.78 -1.99 -11.85
C LEU A 110 -11.44 -3.04 -10.78
N GLY A 111 -12.44 -3.47 -9.99
CA GLY A 111 -12.34 -4.54 -9.00
C GLY A 111 -12.02 -5.90 -9.63
N VAL A 112 -12.76 -6.29 -10.68
CA VAL A 112 -12.53 -7.54 -11.43
C VAL A 112 -11.10 -7.59 -11.97
N TYR A 113 -10.65 -6.53 -12.63
CA TYR A 113 -9.25 -6.45 -13.09
C TYR A 113 -8.27 -6.55 -11.93
N GLY A 114 -8.59 -5.96 -10.77
CA GLY A 114 -7.81 -6.15 -9.56
C GLY A 114 -7.69 -7.63 -9.20
N PHE A 115 -8.79 -8.33 -9.00
CA PHE A 115 -8.77 -9.75 -8.60
C PHE A 115 -8.07 -10.65 -9.61
N ILE A 116 -8.24 -10.43 -10.91
CA ILE A 116 -7.49 -11.15 -11.95
C ILE A 116 -5.97 -10.96 -11.77
N MET A 117 -5.52 -9.74 -11.46
CA MET A 117 -4.10 -9.50 -11.17
C MET A 117 -3.63 -10.17 -9.88
N LEU A 118 -4.52 -10.48 -8.92
CA LEU A 118 -4.16 -11.32 -7.77
C LEU A 118 -3.82 -12.74 -8.21
N GLN A 119 -4.66 -13.31 -9.07
CA GLN A 119 -4.51 -14.68 -9.53
C GLN A 119 -3.26 -14.82 -10.38
N LEU A 120 -3.00 -13.86 -11.28
CA LEU A 120 -1.76 -13.81 -12.05
C LEU A 120 -0.52 -13.65 -11.17
N ALA A 121 -0.59 -12.80 -10.13
CA ALA A 121 0.49 -12.68 -9.16
C ALA A 121 0.75 -14.02 -8.44
N GLY A 122 -0.32 -14.72 -8.02
CA GLY A 122 -0.21 -16.06 -7.42
C GLY A 122 0.41 -17.08 -8.37
N ALA A 123 0.00 -17.09 -9.65
CA ALA A 123 0.57 -17.98 -10.66
C ALA A 123 2.06 -17.71 -10.91
N VAL A 124 2.46 -16.43 -10.98
CA VAL A 124 3.89 -16.07 -11.11
C VAL A 124 4.68 -16.46 -9.87
N ALA A 125 4.12 -16.28 -8.67
CA ALA A 125 4.75 -16.72 -7.44
C ALA A 125 4.94 -18.25 -7.41
N LEU A 126 3.95 -19.02 -7.89
CA LEU A 126 4.03 -20.47 -8.00
C LEU A 126 5.15 -20.93 -8.94
N LEU A 127 5.37 -20.23 -10.06
CA LEU A 127 6.47 -20.53 -10.98
C LEU A 127 7.85 -20.32 -10.32
N TYR A 128 7.93 -19.44 -9.33
CA TYR A 128 9.17 -19.17 -8.60
C TYR A 128 9.37 -20.13 -7.43
N THR A 129 8.32 -20.43 -6.66
CA THR A 129 8.42 -21.35 -5.51
C THR A 129 8.47 -22.81 -5.95
N GLY A 130 7.87 -23.17 -7.08
CA GLY A 130 7.85 -24.54 -7.62
C GLY A 130 6.98 -25.52 -6.84
N GLU A 131 6.45 -25.11 -5.68
CA GLU A 131 5.68 -25.95 -4.77
C GLU A 131 4.22 -25.53 -4.79
N LEU A 132 3.36 -26.44 -5.28
CA LEU A 132 1.92 -26.34 -5.11
C LEU A 132 1.56 -27.06 -3.81
N GLU A 133 1.53 -26.34 -2.70
CA GLU A 133 1.04 -26.88 -1.44
C GLU A 133 -0.48 -27.10 -1.50
N TRP A 134 -0.91 -28.33 -1.27
CA TRP A 134 -2.32 -28.62 -1.11
C TRP A 134 -2.83 -28.01 0.18
N LEU A 135 -3.90 -27.24 0.08
CA LEU A 135 -4.52 -26.59 1.23
C LEU A 135 -5.18 -27.65 2.10
N ASP A 136 -4.58 -27.93 3.26
CA ASP A 136 -5.26 -28.66 4.32
C ASP A 136 -6.53 -27.91 4.75
N GLN A 137 -7.49 -28.61 5.36
CA GLN A 137 -8.80 -28.05 5.76
C GLN A 137 -8.65 -26.79 6.61
N THR A 138 -7.63 -26.73 7.48
CA THR A 138 -7.32 -25.56 8.30
C THR A 138 -6.91 -24.36 7.46
N VAL A 139 -5.98 -24.55 6.51
CA VAL A 139 -5.48 -23.47 5.65
C VAL A 139 -6.58 -23.00 4.70
N LEU A 140 -7.39 -23.92 4.19
CA LEU A 140 -8.55 -23.59 3.36
C LEU A 140 -9.56 -22.70 4.10
N LEU A 141 -9.85 -23.01 5.36
CA LEU A 141 -10.73 -22.18 6.21
C LEU A 141 -10.11 -20.79 6.46
N GLN A 142 -8.80 -20.72 6.71
CA GLN A 142 -8.10 -19.44 6.91
C GLN A 142 -8.11 -18.57 5.64
N VAL A 143 -7.81 -19.14 4.48
CA VAL A 143 -7.86 -18.43 3.18
C VAL A 143 -9.29 -18.01 2.84
N GLY A 144 -10.28 -18.88 3.11
CA GLY A 144 -11.70 -18.57 2.95
C GLY A 144 -12.13 -17.39 3.83
N ALA A 145 -11.77 -17.40 5.11
CA ALA A 145 -12.04 -16.31 6.04
C ALA A 145 -11.32 -15.01 5.61
N ALA A 146 -10.03 -15.07 5.27
CA ALA A 146 -9.27 -13.91 4.80
C ALA A 146 -9.88 -13.30 3.53
N THR A 147 -10.36 -14.13 2.61
CA THR A 147 -11.05 -13.69 1.39
C THR A 147 -12.36 -13.00 1.73
N LEU A 148 -13.18 -13.59 2.60
CA LEU A 148 -14.45 -13.00 3.05
C LEU A 148 -14.24 -11.65 3.73
N PHE A 149 -13.31 -11.57 4.68
CA PHE A 149 -12.93 -10.30 5.33
C PHE A 149 -12.42 -9.28 4.32
N GLY A 150 -11.61 -9.69 3.35
CA GLY A 150 -11.11 -8.83 2.29
C GLY A 150 -12.23 -8.24 1.42
N VAL A 151 -13.23 -9.04 1.05
CA VAL A 151 -14.40 -8.60 0.27
C VAL A 151 -15.26 -7.63 1.08
N ILE A 152 -15.52 -7.93 2.36
CA ILE A 152 -16.28 -7.04 3.26
C ILE A 152 -15.54 -5.72 3.43
N ALA A 153 -14.25 -5.75 3.74
CA ALA A 153 -13.42 -4.55 3.93
C ALA A 153 -13.37 -3.69 2.67
N TYR A 154 -13.21 -4.31 1.49
CA TYR A 154 -13.20 -3.59 0.21
C TYR A 154 -14.57 -2.96 -0.10
N SER A 155 -15.65 -3.69 0.16
CA SER A 155 -17.02 -3.19 -0.05
C SER A 155 -17.34 -2.03 0.89
N ALA A 156 -16.98 -2.14 2.17
CA ALA A 156 -17.15 -1.08 3.17
C ALA A 156 -16.31 0.16 2.81
N LEU A 157 -15.05 -0.01 2.41
CA LEU A 157 -14.20 1.09 1.99
C LEU A 157 -14.75 1.80 0.75
N THR A 158 -15.22 1.03 -0.25
CA THR A 158 -15.85 1.58 -1.45
C THR A 158 -17.14 2.33 -1.09
N GLY A 159 -17.96 1.78 -0.19
CA GLY A 159 -19.15 2.45 0.33
C GLY A 159 -18.83 3.77 1.03
N ALA A 160 -17.85 3.77 1.94
CA ALA A 160 -17.39 4.96 2.64
C ALA A 160 -16.91 6.07 1.68
N MET A 161 -16.17 5.70 0.63
CA MET A 161 -15.71 6.64 -0.40
C MET A 161 -16.84 7.20 -1.28
N ARG A 162 -17.98 6.50 -1.40
CA ARG A 162 -19.13 6.95 -2.22
C ARG A 162 -20.14 7.77 -1.44
N LEU A 163 -20.32 7.48 -0.15
CA LEU A 163 -21.33 8.11 0.71
C LEU A 163 -20.76 9.24 1.56
N GLY A 164 -19.48 9.15 1.94
CA GLY A 164 -18.81 10.14 2.78
C GLY A 164 -17.94 11.09 1.97
N GLU A 165 -17.62 12.24 2.57
CA GLU A 165 -16.63 13.13 1.99
C GLU A 165 -15.25 12.45 1.98
N VAL A 166 -14.54 12.56 0.84
CA VAL A 166 -13.19 12.02 0.68
C VAL A 166 -12.24 12.52 1.79
N SER A 167 -12.48 13.74 2.26
CA SER A 167 -11.76 14.37 3.37
C SER A 167 -11.91 13.63 4.69
N ALA A 168 -13.11 13.10 4.98
CA ALA A 168 -13.40 12.34 6.19
C ALA A 168 -12.79 10.93 6.14
N VAL A 169 -12.70 10.32 4.95
CA VAL A 169 -12.15 8.96 4.78
C VAL A 169 -10.61 8.95 4.75
N ALA A 170 -9.98 10.03 4.31
CA ALA A 170 -8.53 10.09 4.13
C ALA A 170 -7.70 9.77 5.40
N PRO A 171 -8.04 10.26 6.62
CA PRO A 171 -7.33 9.92 7.86
C PRO A 171 -7.41 8.43 8.21
N PHE A 172 -8.54 7.76 7.90
CA PHE A 172 -8.72 6.33 8.17
C PHE A 172 -7.80 5.44 7.32
N ARG A 173 -7.23 5.95 6.23
CA ARG A 173 -6.18 5.19 5.52
C ARG A 173 -4.99 4.95 6.44
N TYR A 174 -4.65 5.93 7.28
CA TYR A 174 -3.48 5.84 8.15
C TYR A 174 -3.71 4.99 9.40
N THR A 175 -4.96 4.80 9.85
CA THR A 175 -5.26 3.94 11.01
C THR A 175 -4.93 2.48 10.74
N ARG A 176 -4.89 2.06 9.46
CA ARG A 176 -4.44 0.73 9.04
C ARG A 176 -3.10 0.34 9.64
N LEU A 177 -2.15 1.29 9.74
CA LEU A 177 -0.85 1.04 10.34
C LEU A 177 -0.95 0.71 11.83
N VAL A 178 -1.81 1.43 12.55
CA VAL A 178 -2.03 1.19 13.98
C VAL A 178 -2.56 -0.23 14.18
N PHE A 179 -3.59 -0.62 13.44
CA PHE A 179 -4.14 -1.98 13.51
C PHE A 179 -3.13 -3.04 13.06
N ALA A 180 -2.40 -2.82 11.97
CA ALA A 180 -1.39 -3.77 11.50
C ALA A 180 -0.26 -3.95 12.51
N MET A 181 0.16 -2.88 13.18
CA MET A 181 1.17 -2.95 14.23
C MET A 181 0.65 -3.67 15.48
N LEU A 182 -0.59 -3.39 15.91
CA LEU A 182 -1.23 -4.10 17.02
C LEU A 182 -1.37 -5.60 16.72
N LEU A 183 -1.85 -5.96 15.52
CA LEU A 183 -1.96 -7.35 15.09
C LEU A 183 -0.57 -8.00 14.96
N GLY A 184 0.42 -7.29 14.43
CA GLY A 184 1.83 -7.71 14.41
C GLY A 184 2.34 -8.09 15.79
N ILE A 185 2.10 -7.22 16.79
CA ILE A 185 2.54 -7.45 18.17
C ILE A 185 1.77 -8.60 18.83
N ILE A 186 0.44 -8.59 18.72
CA ILE A 186 -0.43 -9.51 19.48
C ILE A 186 -0.44 -10.92 18.86
N ILE A 187 -0.55 -11.02 17.53
CA ILE A 187 -0.72 -12.30 16.83
C ILE A 187 0.65 -12.88 16.44
N PHE A 188 1.55 -12.04 15.91
CA PHE A 188 2.84 -12.49 15.40
C PHE A 188 3.99 -12.30 16.40
N GLY A 189 3.73 -11.74 17.59
CA GLY A 189 4.75 -11.51 18.61
C GLY A 189 5.82 -10.48 18.20
N GLU A 190 5.52 -9.64 17.21
CA GLU A 190 6.49 -8.68 16.68
C GLU A 190 6.88 -7.63 17.72
N ARG A 191 8.13 -7.16 17.65
CA ARG A 191 8.63 -6.06 18.46
C ARG A 191 9.13 -4.94 17.54
N PRO A 192 8.25 -4.00 17.12
CA PRO A 192 8.65 -2.91 16.26
C PRO A 192 9.76 -2.10 16.92
N GLY A 193 10.91 -1.99 16.25
CA GLY A 193 12.04 -1.23 16.76
C GLY A 193 11.77 0.27 16.77
N ALA A 194 12.61 1.03 17.48
CA ALA A 194 12.52 2.49 17.52
C ALA A 194 12.52 3.13 16.13
N ALA A 195 13.24 2.53 15.17
CA ALA A 195 13.23 3.01 13.80
C ALA A 195 11.88 2.84 13.11
N THR A 196 11.24 1.68 13.26
CA THR A 196 9.90 1.43 12.72
C THR A 196 8.90 2.43 13.28
N LEU A 197 8.95 2.68 14.59
CA LEU A 197 8.05 3.62 15.27
C LEU A 197 8.28 5.07 14.81
N LEU A 198 9.53 5.54 14.82
CA LEU A 198 9.87 6.90 14.39
C LEU A 198 9.56 7.11 12.90
N GLY A 199 9.93 6.16 12.05
CA GLY A 199 9.65 6.20 10.62
C GLY A 199 8.15 6.21 10.33
N SER A 200 7.38 5.39 11.06
CA SER A 200 5.92 5.38 11.00
C SER A 200 5.30 6.74 11.30
N VAL A 201 5.73 7.38 12.39
CA VAL A 201 5.25 8.72 12.79
C VAL A 201 5.60 9.75 11.72
N ILE A 202 6.82 9.73 11.19
CA ILE A 202 7.27 10.65 10.13
C ILE A 202 6.45 10.48 8.85
N ILE A 203 6.23 9.23 8.40
CA ILE A 203 5.45 8.92 7.19
C ILE A 203 4.00 9.38 7.35
N VAL A 204 3.35 8.96 8.44
CA VAL A 204 1.94 9.29 8.71
C VAL A 204 1.77 10.80 8.89
N GLY A 205 2.65 11.44 9.66
CA GLY A 205 2.60 12.89 9.89
C GLY A 205 2.76 13.69 8.59
N SER A 206 3.70 13.28 7.72
CA SER A 206 3.90 13.92 6.42
C SER A 206 2.71 13.73 5.49
N GLY A 207 2.15 12.52 5.46
CA GLY A 207 0.98 12.19 4.66
C GLY A 207 -0.30 12.91 5.12
N LEU A 208 -0.52 13.01 6.42
CA LEU A 208 -1.63 13.77 7.01
C LEU A 208 -1.48 15.28 6.73
N TYR A 209 -0.29 15.84 6.93
CA TYR A 209 -0.01 17.25 6.64
C TYR A 209 -0.34 17.59 5.17
N MET A 210 0.09 16.73 4.25
CA MET A 210 -0.18 16.91 2.82
C MET A 210 -1.67 16.83 2.50
N GLY A 211 -2.39 15.85 3.06
CA GLY A 211 -3.82 15.65 2.85
C GLY A 211 -4.69 16.78 3.41
N LEU A 212 -4.48 17.15 4.67
CA LEU A 212 -5.24 18.20 5.36
C LEU A 212 -5.07 19.57 4.69
N ARG A 213 -3.87 19.85 4.18
CA ARG A 213 -3.61 21.13 3.50
C ARG A 213 -4.24 21.20 2.11
N GLN A 214 -4.32 20.07 1.40
CA GLN A 214 -4.97 20.05 0.09
C GLN A 214 -6.45 20.40 0.19
N GLN A 215 -7.14 19.92 1.22
CA GLN A 215 -8.55 20.23 1.48
C GLN A 215 -8.80 21.73 1.70
N ARG A 216 -7.92 22.41 2.46
CA ARG A 216 -8.01 23.85 2.75
C ARG A 216 -7.77 24.78 1.56
N VAL A 217 -7.23 24.29 0.45
CA VAL A 217 -6.98 25.10 -0.76
C VAL A 217 -8.09 24.90 -1.81
N SER A 218 -8.87 23.83 -1.69
CA SER A 218 -9.99 23.48 -2.58
C SER A 218 -11.37 23.79 -1.99
N SER A 219 -11.42 24.45 -0.82
CA SER A 219 -12.62 25.02 -0.21
C SER A 219 -12.48 26.54 -0.19
#